data_AF-A0A3P6TMJ2-F1
#
_entry.id   AF-A0A3P6TMJ2-F1
#
_cell.length_a   1.000
_cell.length_b   1.000
_cell.length_c   1.000
_cell.angle_alpha   90.00
_cell.angle_beta   90.00
_cell.angle_gamma   90.00
#
_symmetry.space_group_name_H-M   'P 1'
#
loop_
_entity.id
_entity.type
_entity.pdbx_description
1 polymer ?
#
loop_
_entity_poly.entity_id
_entity_poly.type
_entity_poly.pdbx_seq_one_letter_code
_entity_poly.pdbx_strand_id
1 'polypeptide(L)'
;MTLLILDTDVAPESLSKQTATALSGDRGRIWADKGLNFIVSADGRLSVHAEQSTLDPTILASVLDYLQCGDNANMYDNEGNAIEMQDTDIHSQLPEHLLWDTDKLSKLFGSAEKTAKLNAKMSSVRVLKVSTYGRSTVKSVGLSCDGFVQIALNYAFYLHTGKFALSAETVPTRLFSKGRTETLRPLTNEMVDFIRYRLTLLPPLPKNNLVSLCLVLFSHAIVSICVCETVDKQNGLSDHSDARDQCIQLLKTACRRHQWLLLHAMTGKGVDRHLHALNLATQLRTCERCDILDTVLQLPWDMASCRIPATADANTAWLIGLPPYQNIPYTISYSCPDSDEFILCVSSPPREIKEPVLQAFMDRLQQAFDSLLLLIS
;
A
#
# COMPACT_ATOMS: atom_id res chain seq x y z
N MET A 1 7.63 -24.03 6.86
CA MET A 1 8.90 -23.84 7.58
C MET A 1 9.12 -22.35 7.69
N THR A 2 9.19 -21.84 8.92
CA THR A 2 9.39 -20.43 9.26
C THR A 2 10.86 -20.24 9.61
N LEU A 3 11.44 -19.09 9.26
CA LEU A 3 12.82 -18.76 9.62
C LEU A 3 12.86 -17.60 10.60
N LEU A 4 13.80 -17.65 11.53
CA LEU A 4 14.18 -16.56 12.42
C LEU A 4 15.59 -16.11 12.03
N ILE A 5 15.74 -14.82 11.74
CA ILE A 5 16.97 -14.17 11.31
C ILE A 5 17.35 -13.18 12.42
N LEU A 6 18.53 -13.37 12.99
CA LEU A 6 19.12 -12.45 13.96
C LEU A 6 20.08 -11.51 13.21
N ASP A 7 19.62 -10.29 12.92
CA ASP A 7 20.43 -9.25 12.27
C ASP A 7 21.05 -8.33 13.34
N THR A 8 22.20 -8.73 13.85
CA THR A 8 22.90 -8.03 14.93
C THR A 8 23.80 -6.88 14.45
N ASP A 9 23.86 -6.59 13.15
CA ASP A 9 24.89 -5.70 12.62
C ASP A 9 24.49 -4.22 12.65
N VAL A 10 23.26 -3.90 12.24
CA VAL A 10 22.81 -2.53 12.03
C VAL A 10 21.36 -2.38 12.45
N ALA A 11 21.11 -1.45 13.38
CA ALA A 11 19.76 -1.00 13.70
C ALA A 11 19.22 -0.09 12.58
N PRO A 12 17.96 -0.25 12.15
CA PRO A 12 17.38 0.59 11.11
C PRO A 12 17.16 2.03 11.61
N GLU A 13 17.61 3.02 10.83
CA GLU A 13 17.51 4.46 11.18
C GLU A 13 16.09 5.01 11.16
N SER A 14 15.19 4.40 10.39
CA SER A 14 13.79 4.83 10.25
C SER A 14 12.89 3.65 9.85
N LEU A 15 11.58 3.79 10.05
CA LEU A 15 10.59 2.81 9.57
C LEU A 15 10.69 2.60 8.05
N SER A 16 10.89 3.67 7.27
CA SER A 16 11.10 3.56 5.82
C SER A 16 12.30 2.68 5.48
N LYS A 17 13.41 2.83 6.20
CA LYS A 17 14.61 2.01 5.99
C LYS A 17 14.40 0.57 6.47
N GLN A 18 13.76 0.38 7.61
CA GLN A 18 13.40 -0.92 8.16
C GLN A 18 12.54 -1.72 7.17
N THR A 19 11.47 -1.11 6.66
CA THR A 19 10.58 -1.74 5.69
C THR A 19 11.29 -2.01 4.36
N ALA A 20 12.14 -1.11 3.87
CA ALA A 20 12.93 -1.34 2.66
C ALA A 20 13.90 -2.53 2.82
N THR A 21 14.56 -2.64 3.97
CA THR A 21 15.46 -3.76 4.30
C THR A 21 14.68 -5.08 4.37
N ALA A 22 13.53 -5.10 5.04
CA ALA A 22 12.68 -6.29 5.13
C ALA A 22 12.13 -6.73 3.76
N LEU A 23 11.77 -5.78 2.88
CA LEU A 23 11.28 -6.08 1.53
C LEU A 23 12.36 -6.64 0.60
N SER A 24 13.54 -6.01 0.58
CA SER A 24 14.61 -6.35 -0.37
C SER A 24 15.52 -7.49 0.09
N GLY A 25 15.60 -7.73 1.40
CA GLY A 25 16.56 -8.63 1.99
C GLY A 25 17.97 -8.06 1.92
N ASP A 26 18.42 -7.43 3.00
CA ASP A 26 19.80 -6.96 3.07
C ASP A 26 20.77 -8.15 3.23
N ARG A 27 21.92 -8.04 2.57
CA ARG A 27 23.09 -8.93 2.73
C ARG A 27 22.85 -10.43 2.46
N GLY A 28 21.80 -10.80 1.73
CA GLY A 28 21.54 -12.21 1.38
C GLY A 28 21.13 -13.08 2.57
N ARG A 29 20.58 -12.48 3.64
CA ARG A 29 20.17 -13.18 4.86
C ARG A 29 18.76 -13.78 4.78
N ILE A 30 17.95 -13.30 3.84
CA ILE A 30 16.58 -13.77 3.65
C ILE A 30 16.57 -15.00 2.76
N TRP A 31 15.94 -16.07 3.23
CA TRP A 31 15.59 -17.20 2.38
C TRP A 31 14.22 -16.96 1.76
N ALA A 32 14.21 -16.28 0.61
CA ALA A 32 12.97 -15.79 -0.01
C ALA A 32 11.98 -16.92 -0.40
N ASP A 33 12.46 -18.15 -0.64
CA ASP A 33 11.58 -19.30 -0.92
C ASP A 33 10.79 -19.79 0.29
N LYS A 34 11.10 -19.32 1.51
CA LYS A 34 10.34 -19.66 2.72
C LYS A 34 9.22 -18.66 2.93
N GLY A 35 8.04 -19.17 3.25
CA GLY A 35 6.81 -18.39 3.38
C GLY A 35 6.92 -17.21 4.37
N LEU A 36 7.60 -17.39 5.51
CA LEU A 36 7.81 -16.34 6.52
C LEU A 36 9.25 -16.37 7.03
N ASN A 37 9.88 -15.20 7.02
CA ASN A 37 11.18 -14.93 7.60
C ASN A 37 11.01 -13.80 8.63
N PHE A 38 11.08 -14.13 9.92
CA PHE A 38 11.12 -13.16 11.02
C PHE A 38 12.54 -12.62 11.16
N ILE A 39 12.68 -11.32 11.26
CA ILE A 39 13.96 -10.60 11.28
C ILE A 39 14.00 -9.78 12.55
N VAL A 40 14.91 -10.10 13.47
CA VAL A 40 15.17 -9.35 14.69
C VAL A 40 16.39 -8.49 14.43
N SER A 41 16.22 -7.17 14.46
CA SER A 41 17.30 -6.20 14.28
C SER A 41 18.12 -6.03 15.56
N ALA A 42 19.31 -5.45 15.47
CA ALA A 42 20.24 -5.27 16.59
C ALA A 42 19.65 -4.47 17.78
N ASP A 43 18.64 -3.63 17.53
CA ASP A 43 17.91 -2.86 18.53
C ASP A 43 16.64 -3.56 19.04
N GLY A 44 16.47 -4.85 18.73
CA GLY A 44 15.33 -5.67 19.13
C GLY A 44 14.08 -5.46 18.27
N ARG A 45 14.11 -4.59 17.25
CA ARG A 45 12.94 -4.39 16.38
C ARG A 45 12.67 -5.62 15.51
N LEU A 46 11.42 -6.08 15.52
CA LEU A 46 10.95 -7.21 14.71
C LEU A 46 10.45 -6.74 13.34
N SER A 47 10.76 -7.51 12.31
CA SER A 47 10.24 -7.36 10.95
C SER A 47 9.95 -8.72 10.34
N VAL A 48 9.07 -8.77 9.34
CA VAL A 48 8.71 -10.03 8.70
C VAL A 48 8.78 -9.86 7.19
N HIS A 49 9.56 -10.73 6.55
CA HIS A 49 9.54 -10.90 5.10
C HIS A 49 8.67 -12.11 4.77
N ALA A 50 7.67 -11.89 3.92
CA ALA A 50 6.70 -12.89 3.54
C ALA A 50 6.68 -13.12 2.04
N GLU A 51 6.65 -14.39 1.64
CA GLU A 51 6.50 -14.79 0.24
C GLU A 51 5.01 -14.67 -0.17
N GLN A 52 4.72 -13.80 -1.14
CA GLN A 52 3.36 -13.36 -1.46
C GLN A 52 2.53 -14.41 -2.23
N SER A 53 3.16 -15.36 -2.93
CA SER A 53 2.43 -16.42 -3.65
C SER A 53 1.63 -17.29 -2.67
N THR A 54 2.19 -17.54 -1.48
CA THR A 54 1.59 -18.37 -0.43
C THR A 54 0.61 -17.62 0.49
N LEU A 55 0.73 -16.30 0.63
CA LEU A 55 -0.01 -15.55 1.65
C LEU A 55 -0.40 -14.14 1.19
N ASP A 56 -1.70 -13.81 1.31
CA ASP A 56 -2.18 -12.45 1.05
C ASP A 56 -1.85 -11.50 2.22
N PRO A 57 -1.53 -10.21 1.96
CA PRO A 57 -1.09 -9.27 3.00
C PRO A 57 -2.07 -9.08 4.16
N THR A 58 -3.37 -9.14 3.88
CA THR A 58 -4.42 -9.01 4.90
C THR A 58 -4.46 -10.21 5.85
N ILE A 59 -4.09 -11.40 5.35
CA ILE A 59 -3.99 -12.61 6.17
C ILE A 59 -2.73 -12.55 7.02
N LEU A 60 -1.62 -12.10 6.44
CA LEU A 60 -0.37 -11.87 7.18
C LEU A 60 -0.62 -10.95 8.38
N ALA A 61 -1.30 -9.82 8.18
CA ALA A 61 -1.67 -8.91 9.27
C ALA A 61 -2.43 -9.62 10.39
N SER A 62 -3.46 -10.42 10.07
CA SER A 62 -4.21 -11.16 11.09
C SER A 62 -3.37 -12.21 11.83
N VAL A 63 -2.43 -12.86 11.15
CA VAL A 63 -1.50 -13.80 11.81
C VAL A 63 -0.56 -13.06 12.75
N LEU A 64 -0.02 -11.91 12.33
CA LEU A 64 0.88 -11.10 13.14
C LEU A 64 0.16 -10.48 14.35
N ASP A 65 -1.06 -9.99 14.17
CA ASP A 65 -1.91 -9.52 15.27
C ASP A 65 -2.17 -10.65 16.28
N TYR A 66 -2.47 -11.87 15.81
CA TYR A 66 -2.67 -13.02 16.69
C TYR A 66 -1.40 -13.38 17.48
N LEU A 67 -0.23 -13.40 16.84
CA LEU A 67 1.04 -13.66 17.50
C LEU A 67 1.34 -12.61 18.56
N GLN A 68 1.10 -11.35 18.25
CA GLN A 68 1.30 -10.23 19.17
C GLN A 68 0.33 -10.27 20.36
N CYS A 69 -0.93 -10.68 20.17
CA CYS A 69 -1.86 -10.88 21.28
C CYS A 69 -1.47 -12.05 22.19
N GLY A 70 -0.66 -12.99 21.69
CA GLY A 70 -0.11 -14.09 22.48
C GLY A 70 1.04 -13.66 23.40
N ASP A 71 1.73 -12.58 23.05
CA ASP A 71 2.84 -12.03 23.84
C ASP A 71 2.29 -11.33 25.10
N ASN A 72 2.76 -11.77 26.28
CA ASN A 72 2.24 -11.26 27.54
C ASN A 72 3.36 -11.02 28.56
N ALA A 73 3.14 -10.06 29.45
CA ALA A 73 4.13 -9.70 30.47
C ALA A 73 4.48 -10.86 31.43
N ASN A 74 3.59 -11.84 31.61
CA ASN A 74 3.85 -13.00 32.46
C ASN A 74 4.79 -14.02 31.79
N MET A 75 5.14 -13.84 30.52
CA MET A 75 6.18 -14.62 29.84
C MET A 75 7.59 -14.09 30.16
N TYR A 76 7.71 -12.94 30.84
CA TYR A 76 9.00 -12.31 31.14
C TYR A 76 9.13 -12.03 32.64
N ASP A 77 10.35 -12.15 33.15
CA ASP A 77 10.68 -11.77 34.52
C ASP A 77 10.78 -10.23 34.65
N ASN A 78 11.08 -9.76 35.87
CA ASN A 78 11.20 -8.32 36.14
C ASN A 78 12.38 -7.65 35.42
N GLU A 79 13.33 -8.43 34.90
CA GLU A 79 14.48 -7.96 34.13
C GLU A 79 14.21 -8.00 32.61
N GLY A 80 13.05 -8.53 32.21
CA GLY A 80 12.64 -8.68 30.81
C GLY A 80 13.17 -9.95 30.15
N ASN A 81 13.77 -10.88 30.90
CA ASN A 81 14.16 -12.18 30.36
C ASN A 81 12.93 -13.07 30.24
N ALA A 82 12.88 -13.89 29.20
CA ALA A 82 11.82 -14.90 29.08
C ALA A 82 11.88 -15.85 30.29
N ILE A 83 10.76 -16.03 30.98
CA ILE A 83 10.63 -17.02 32.06
C ILE A 83 10.69 -18.40 31.41
N GLU A 84 11.63 -19.24 31.85
CA GLU A 84 11.80 -20.60 31.33
C GLU A 84 10.45 -21.34 31.26
N MET A 85 10.02 -21.68 30.05
CA MET A 85 8.96 -22.65 29.85
C MET A 85 9.56 -24.03 30.10
N GLN A 86 9.62 -24.41 31.38
CA GLN A 86 10.32 -25.62 31.87
C GLN A 86 10.00 -26.89 31.07
N ASP A 87 8.80 -27.02 30.49
CA ASP A 87 8.41 -28.22 29.73
C ASP A 87 8.96 -28.30 28.30
N THR A 88 9.34 -27.17 27.67
CA THR A 88 9.70 -27.11 26.24
C THR A 88 11.19 -27.40 25.98
N ASP A 89 12.07 -26.92 26.85
CA ASP A 89 13.52 -27.04 26.65
C ASP A 89 14.07 -28.43 27.01
N ILE A 90 13.40 -29.15 27.93
CA ILE A 90 13.80 -30.50 28.36
C ILE A 90 13.83 -31.50 27.19
N HIS A 91 13.03 -31.27 26.15
CA HIS A 91 12.90 -32.15 24.98
C HIS A 91 13.51 -31.57 23.70
N SER A 92 14.12 -30.39 23.76
CA SER A 92 14.69 -29.75 22.57
C SER A 92 16.08 -30.30 22.25
N GLN A 93 16.31 -30.68 20.99
CA GLN A 93 17.65 -31.02 20.51
C GLN A 93 18.46 -29.75 20.31
N LEU A 94 19.78 -29.83 20.55
CA LEU A 94 20.67 -28.71 20.25
C LEU A 94 20.58 -28.36 18.75
N PRO A 95 20.57 -27.05 18.39
CA PRO A 95 20.54 -26.64 17.00
C PRO A 95 21.70 -27.25 16.20
N GLU A 96 21.39 -27.82 15.03
CA GLU A 96 22.40 -28.34 14.10
C GLU A 96 22.84 -27.26 13.12
N HIS A 97 24.16 -27.10 12.97
CA HIS A 97 24.72 -26.18 11.99
C HIS A 97 24.69 -26.80 10.58
N LEU A 98 23.88 -26.23 9.69
CA LEU A 98 23.78 -26.67 8.29
C LEU A 98 25.04 -26.30 7.51
N LEU A 99 25.75 -27.30 7.01
CA LEU A 99 26.94 -27.15 6.16
C LEU A 99 26.60 -27.45 4.69
N TRP A 100 27.13 -26.62 3.79
CA TRP A 100 26.87 -26.73 2.35
C TRP A 100 28.18 -26.96 1.59
N ASP A 101 28.19 -27.91 0.66
CA ASP A 101 29.26 -28.02 -0.35
C ASP A 101 29.02 -26.97 -1.43
N THR A 102 29.96 -26.03 -1.56
CA THR A 102 29.79 -24.84 -2.40
C THR A 102 30.83 -24.72 -3.52
N ASP A 103 31.72 -25.70 -3.69
CA ASP A 103 32.88 -25.60 -4.58
C ASP A 103 32.49 -25.34 -6.05
N LYS A 104 31.33 -25.88 -6.47
CA LYS A 104 30.80 -25.72 -7.84
C LYS A 104 29.88 -24.51 -8.02
N LEU A 105 29.58 -23.77 -6.95
CA LEU A 105 28.56 -22.70 -6.93
C LEU A 105 29.15 -21.29 -6.99
N SER A 106 30.46 -21.13 -6.98
CA SER A 106 31.14 -19.82 -6.94
C SER A 106 30.66 -18.81 -8.00
N LYS A 107 30.48 -19.27 -9.26
CA LYS A 107 29.92 -18.43 -10.34
C LYS A 107 28.47 -18.03 -10.09
N LEU A 108 27.67 -18.94 -9.51
CA LEU A 108 26.27 -18.68 -9.20
C LEU A 108 26.14 -17.63 -8.08
N PHE A 109 27.00 -17.68 -7.06
CA PHE A 109 27.00 -16.66 -6.01
C PHE A 109 27.29 -15.26 -6.54
N GLY A 110 28.27 -15.11 -7.43
CA GLY A 110 28.56 -13.80 -8.04
C GLY A 110 27.37 -13.24 -8.84
N SER A 111 26.66 -14.11 -9.57
CA SER A 111 25.43 -13.72 -10.28
C SER A 111 24.29 -13.39 -9.31
N ALA A 112 24.07 -14.21 -8.29
CA ALA A 112 23.03 -14.03 -7.29
C ALA A 112 23.24 -12.74 -6.48
N GLU A 113 24.48 -12.46 -6.06
CA GLU A 113 24.84 -11.24 -5.34
C GLU A 113 24.58 -10.00 -6.21
N LYS A 114 24.93 -10.04 -7.50
CA LYS A 114 24.63 -8.95 -8.44
C LYS A 114 23.13 -8.73 -8.59
N THR A 115 22.34 -9.80 -8.70
CA THR A 115 20.88 -9.73 -8.76
C THR A 115 20.29 -9.19 -7.47
N ALA A 116 20.74 -9.65 -6.30
CA ALA A 116 20.28 -9.17 -5.00
C ALA A 116 20.57 -7.66 -4.82
N LYS A 117 21.79 -7.21 -5.15
CA LYS A 117 22.17 -5.79 -5.15
C LYS A 117 21.33 -4.96 -6.11
N LEU A 118 20.91 -5.54 -7.24
CA LEU A 118 20.02 -4.88 -8.18
C LEU A 118 18.62 -4.77 -7.61
N ASN A 119 18.07 -5.86 -7.08
CA ASN A 119 16.73 -5.94 -6.49
C ASN A 119 16.59 -4.98 -5.30
N ALA A 120 17.61 -4.87 -4.44
CA ALA A 120 17.63 -3.90 -3.36
C ALA A 120 17.57 -2.43 -3.83
N LYS A 121 17.98 -2.16 -5.06
CA LYS A 121 17.87 -0.85 -5.72
C LYS A 121 16.60 -0.69 -6.56
N MET A 122 15.74 -1.71 -6.62
CA MET A 122 14.48 -1.67 -7.40
C MET A 122 13.29 -1.18 -6.60
N SER A 123 13.43 -0.89 -5.31
CA SER A 123 12.34 -0.37 -4.47
C SER A 123 12.80 0.84 -3.65
N SER A 124 12.17 1.98 -3.88
CA SER A 124 12.16 3.10 -2.95
C SER A 124 10.92 3.01 -2.08
N VAL A 125 11.09 3.05 -0.77
CA VAL A 125 10.01 2.93 0.22
C VAL A 125 9.94 4.20 1.05
N ARG A 126 8.72 4.67 1.32
CA ARG A 126 8.42 5.78 2.21
C ARG A 126 7.23 5.49 3.09
N VAL A 127 7.38 5.76 4.38
CA VAL A 127 6.30 5.65 5.36
C VAL A 127 5.81 7.04 5.70
N LEU A 128 4.49 7.23 5.64
CA LEU A 128 3.79 8.44 6.08
C LEU A 128 2.91 8.10 7.27
N LYS A 129 3.10 8.83 8.36
CA LYS A 129 2.18 8.85 9.49
C LYS A 129 1.47 10.19 9.49
N VAL A 130 0.16 10.16 9.26
CA VAL A 130 -0.68 11.36 9.34
C VAL A 130 -1.20 11.43 10.78
N SER A 131 -0.55 12.25 11.59
CA SER A 131 -0.83 12.40 13.02
C SER A 131 -1.57 13.71 13.26
N THR A 132 -2.89 13.69 13.44
CA THR A 132 -3.70 14.83 13.96
C THR A 132 -5.16 14.38 14.12
N TYR A 133 -5.64 13.60 13.15
CA TYR A 133 -7.00 13.09 13.09
C TYR A 133 -6.95 11.71 12.47
N GLY A 134 -7.60 10.73 13.09
CA GLY A 134 -7.55 9.34 12.62
C GLY A 134 -8.93 8.74 12.43
N ARG A 135 -9.04 7.47 12.86
CA ARG A 135 -10.24 6.66 12.68
C ARG A 135 -11.46 7.27 13.37
N SER A 136 -11.27 7.86 14.55
CA SER A 136 -12.32 8.46 15.39
C SER A 136 -13.02 9.63 14.68
N THR A 137 -12.23 10.58 14.15
CA THR A 137 -12.70 11.79 13.45
C THR A 137 -13.46 11.46 12.17
N VAL A 138 -12.94 10.55 11.36
CA VAL A 138 -13.61 10.16 10.11
C VAL A 138 -14.96 9.48 10.41
N LYS A 139 -15.01 8.66 11.47
CA LYS A 139 -16.25 8.00 11.88
C LYS A 139 -17.28 8.96 12.48
N SER A 140 -16.87 9.99 13.23
CA SER A 140 -17.80 10.93 13.88
C SER A 140 -18.67 11.69 12.88
N VAL A 141 -18.16 11.92 11.66
CA VAL A 141 -18.91 12.55 10.56
C VAL A 141 -19.65 11.56 9.64
N GLY A 142 -19.62 10.26 9.97
CA GLY A 142 -20.32 9.20 9.24
C GLY A 142 -19.61 8.73 7.96
N LEU A 143 -18.29 8.89 7.87
CA LEU A 143 -17.49 8.43 6.73
C LEU A 143 -16.80 7.08 7.02
N SER A 144 -16.55 6.32 5.96
CA SER A 144 -15.65 5.16 6.00
C SER A 144 -14.20 5.61 6.01
N CYS A 145 -13.37 5.08 6.92
CA CYS A 145 -11.93 5.32 6.87
C CYS A 145 -11.30 4.85 5.56
N ASP A 146 -11.78 3.73 5.03
CA ASP A 146 -11.29 3.17 3.77
C ASP A 146 -11.60 4.08 2.57
N GLY A 147 -12.87 4.47 2.44
CA GLY A 147 -13.30 5.41 1.40
C GLY A 147 -12.59 6.76 1.53
N PHE A 148 -12.38 7.24 2.77
CA PHE A 148 -11.68 8.49 3.04
C PHE A 148 -10.21 8.42 2.57
N VAL A 149 -9.49 7.36 2.93
CA VAL A 149 -8.10 7.16 2.49
C VAL A 149 -8.05 7.04 0.96
N GLN A 150 -8.93 6.27 0.34
CA GLN A 150 -8.96 6.08 -1.11
C GLN A 150 -9.23 7.38 -1.88
N ILE A 151 -10.09 8.25 -1.34
CA ILE A 151 -10.28 9.61 -1.88
C ILE A 151 -9.02 10.45 -1.65
N ALA A 152 -8.38 10.38 -0.48
CA ALA A 152 -7.13 11.09 -0.22
C ALA A 152 -6.01 10.68 -1.19
N LEU A 153 -5.86 9.37 -1.48
CA LEU A 153 -4.88 8.85 -2.45
C LEU A 153 -5.11 9.44 -3.84
N ASN A 154 -6.33 9.34 -4.37
CA ASN A 154 -6.66 9.83 -5.71
C ASN A 154 -6.62 11.36 -5.79
N TYR A 155 -6.98 12.05 -4.71
CA TYR A 155 -6.85 13.50 -4.62
C TYR A 155 -5.39 13.94 -4.62
N ALA A 156 -4.53 13.29 -3.84
CA ALA A 156 -3.09 13.54 -3.82
C ALA A 156 -2.45 13.31 -5.19
N PHE A 157 -2.83 12.22 -5.87
CA PHE A 157 -2.37 11.94 -7.21
C PHE A 157 -2.78 13.02 -8.21
N TYR A 158 -4.02 13.52 -8.13
CA TYR A 158 -4.46 14.63 -8.96
C TYR A 158 -3.67 15.91 -8.67
N LEU A 159 -3.42 16.23 -7.40
CA LEU A 159 -2.57 17.37 -7.02
C LEU A 159 -1.11 17.23 -7.51
N HIS A 160 -0.63 15.99 -7.64
CA HIS A 160 0.72 15.68 -8.10
C HIS A 160 0.86 15.73 -9.63
N THR A 161 -0.13 15.22 -10.37
CA THR A 161 0.00 14.98 -11.82
C THR A 161 -0.95 15.82 -12.68
N GLY A 162 -2.00 16.39 -12.10
CA GLY A 162 -3.11 17.02 -12.83
C GLY A 162 -4.04 16.03 -13.55
N LYS A 163 -3.90 14.72 -13.31
CA LYS A 163 -4.69 13.65 -13.93
C LYS A 163 -5.37 12.79 -12.87
N PHE A 164 -6.46 12.14 -13.25
CA PHE A 164 -7.08 11.10 -12.42
C PHE A 164 -6.33 9.78 -12.61
N ALA A 165 -5.98 9.12 -11.50
CA ALA A 165 -5.28 7.84 -11.53
C ALA A 165 -6.21 6.70 -11.92
N LEU A 166 -5.76 5.86 -12.86
CA LEU A 166 -6.24 4.49 -12.95
C LEU A 166 -5.72 3.73 -11.73
N SER A 167 -6.54 3.67 -10.68
CA SER A 167 -6.20 3.05 -9.41
C SER A 167 -6.83 1.67 -9.26
N ALA A 168 -6.08 0.76 -8.63
CA ALA A 168 -6.54 -0.55 -8.22
C ALA A 168 -6.45 -0.66 -6.70
N GLU A 169 -7.45 -1.28 -6.07
CA GLU A 169 -7.41 -1.69 -4.67
C GLU A 169 -7.58 -3.21 -4.58
N THR A 170 -6.72 -3.86 -3.79
CA THR A 170 -6.79 -5.30 -3.56
C THR A 170 -7.80 -5.62 -2.47
N VAL A 171 -8.83 -6.39 -2.81
CA VAL A 171 -9.92 -6.76 -1.90
C VAL A 171 -9.93 -8.27 -1.65
N PRO A 172 -9.88 -8.75 -0.40
CA PRO A 172 -9.93 -10.18 -0.10
C PRO A 172 -11.33 -10.76 -0.36
N THR A 173 -11.39 -11.95 -0.97
CA THR A 173 -12.63 -12.69 -1.29
C THR A 173 -12.84 -13.89 -0.36
N ARG A 174 -12.44 -13.75 0.90
CA ARG A 174 -12.40 -14.85 1.89
C ARG A 174 -13.76 -15.44 2.29
N LEU A 175 -14.86 -14.86 1.84
CA LEU A 175 -16.20 -15.45 1.96
C LEU A 175 -16.35 -16.72 1.12
N PHE A 176 -15.48 -16.92 0.12
CA PHE A 176 -15.49 -18.08 -0.77
C PHE A 176 -14.39 -19.08 -0.42
N SER A 177 -14.66 -20.36 -0.67
CA SER A 177 -13.66 -21.42 -0.52
C SER A 177 -12.46 -21.14 -1.42
N LYS A 178 -11.25 -21.18 -0.85
CA LYS A 178 -9.99 -20.84 -1.53
C LYS A 178 -9.96 -19.42 -2.14
N GLY A 179 -10.81 -18.51 -1.66
CA GLY A 179 -10.83 -17.13 -2.10
C GLY A 179 -9.48 -16.46 -1.87
N ARG A 180 -8.95 -15.83 -2.93
CA ARG A 180 -7.77 -14.95 -2.90
C ARG A 180 -8.26 -13.51 -2.87
N THR A 181 -8.06 -12.77 -3.94
CA THR A 181 -8.38 -11.35 -4.04
C THR A 181 -9.14 -11.03 -5.32
N GLU A 182 -9.98 -10.01 -5.24
CA GLU A 182 -10.58 -9.29 -6.36
C GLU A 182 -9.96 -7.88 -6.45
N THR A 183 -10.02 -7.26 -7.63
CA THR A 183 -9.63 -5.87 -7.82
C THR A 183 -10.86 -4.96 -7.71
N LEU A 184 -10.81 -4.01 -6.79
CA LEU A 184 -11.69 -2.85 -6.78
C LEU A 184 -11.05 -1.73 -7.60
N ARG A 185 -11.86 -0.98 -8.35
CA ARG A 185 -11.43 0.21 -9.11
C ARG A 185 -11.95 1.46 -8.39
N PRO A 186 -11.14 2.18 -7.59
CA PRO A 186 -11.62 3.27 -6.73
C PRO A 186 -12.05 4.51 -7.51
N LEU A 187 -11.45 4.75 -8.68
CA LEU A 187 -11.78 5.90 -9.52
C LEU A 187 -13.22 5.80 -10.04
N THR A 188 -14.11 6.56 -9.40
CA THR A 188 -15.54 6.63 -9.70
C THR A 188 -15.93 8.04 -10.12
N ASN A 189 -17.08 8.19 -10.77
CA ASN A 189 -17.59 9.52 -11.14
C ASN A 189 -17.81 10.38 -9.89
N GLU A 190 -18.32 9.80 -8.82
CA GLU A 190 -18.54 10.46 -7.53
C GLU A 190 -17.23 10.99 -6.93
N MET A 191 -16.14 10.21 -7.05
CA MET A 191 -14.80 10.65 -6.62
C MET A 191 -14.28 11.78 -7.49
N VAL A 192 -14.48 11.72 -8.81
CA VAL A 192 -14.11 12.77 -9.77
C VAL A 192 -14.85 14.07 -9.46
N ASP A 193 -16.16 13.99 -9.23
CA ASP A 193 -17.03 15.14 -8.93
C ASP A 193 -16.59 15.81 -7.62
N PHE A 194 -16.30 15.00 -6.58
CA PHE A 194 -15.76 15.51 -5.33
C PHE A 194 -14.42 16.25 -5.54
N ILE A 195 -13.44 15.63 -6.21
CA ILE A 195 -12.10 16.22 -6.42
C ILE A 195 -12.23 17.51 -7.22
N ARG A 196 -13.00 17.52 -8.32
CA ARG A 196 -13.22 18.72 -9.13
C ARG A 196 -13.83 19.85 -8.32
N TYR A 197 -14.89 19.56 -7.56
CA TYR A 197 -15.54 20.56 -6.72
C TYR A 197 -14.61 21.06 -5.61
N ARG A 198 -13.85 20.18 -4.96
CA ARG A 198 -12.87 20.57 -3.94
C ARG A 198 -11.83 21.57 -4.47
N LEU A 199 -11.38 21.38 -5.71
CA LEU A 199 -10.41 22.27 -6.34
C LEU A 199 -10.94 23.67 -6.64
N THR A 200 -12.25 23.85 -6.83
CA THR A 200 -12.83 25.19 -7.05
C THR A 200 -12.87 26.03 -5.77
N LEU A 201 -12.86 25.38 -4.62
CA LEU A 201 -12.87 26.02 -3.29
C LEU A 201 -11.48 26.43 -2.82
N LEU A 202 -10.42 25.87 -3.42
CA LEU A 202 -9.04 26.15 -3.04
C LEU A 202 -8.44 27.25 -3.92
N PRO A 203 -7.47 28.03 -3.41
CA PRO A 203 -6.72 28.94 -4.27
C PRO A 203 -6.05 28.15 -5.40
N PRO A 204 -5.95 28.73 -6.61
CA PRO A 204 -5.34 28.05 -7.75
C PRO A 204 -3.94 27.59 -7.39
N LEU A 205 -3.65 26.31 -7.67
CA LEU A 205 -2.32 25.74 -7.43
C LEU A 205 -1.27 26.61 -8.14
N PRO A 206 -0.15 26.96 -7.48
CA PRO A 206 0.92 27.69 -8.14
C PRO A 206 1.38 26.90 -9.36
N LYS A 207 1.37 27.54 -10.54
CA LYS A 207 1.73 26.94 -11.84
C LYS A 207 3.17 26.39 -11.87
N ASN A 208 3.99 26.75 -10.87
CA ASN A 208 5.38 26.33 -10.74
C ASN A 208 5.47 24.95 -10.07
N ASN A 209 5.27 23.90 -10.88
CA ASN A 209 5.88 22.55 -10.76
C ASN A 209 5.24 21.50 -11.69
N LEU A 210 4.29 21.89 -12.55
CA LEU A 210 3.73 20.99 -13.57
C LEU A 210 4.73 20.66 -14.72
N VAL A 211 5.91 21.29 -14.76
CA VAL A 211 6.84 21.20 -15.91
C VAL A 211 7.85 20.03 -15.79
N SER A 212 8.03 19.39 -14.64
CA SER A 212 9.07 18.35 -14.50
C SER A 212 8.59 16.90 -14.78
N LEU A 213 7.28 16.65 -14.87
CA LEU A 213 6.75 15.28 -15.01
C LEU A 213 6.25 14.91 -16.42
N CYS A 214 6.38 15.80 -17.40
CA CYS A 214 5.97 15.55 -18.78
C CYS A 214 6.99 14.76 -19.63
N LEU A 215 8.19 14.45 -19.11
CA LEU A 215 9.27 13.87 -19.93
C LEU A 215 9.43 12.34 -19.85
N VAL A 216 8.60 11.59 -19.11
CA VAL A 216 8.76 10.12 -18.99
C VAL A 216 7.56 9.30 -19.50
N LEU A 217 6.44 9.91 -19.88
CA LEU A 217 5.23 9.15 -20.30
C LEU A 217 4.76 9.41 -21.74
N PHE A 218 5.64 9.84 -22.65
CA PHE A 218 5.29 9.95 -24.07
C PHE A 218 5.91 8.82 -24.90
N SER A 219 5.20 7.69 -24.95
CA SER A 219 5.03 6.96 -26.21
C SER A 219 3.66 6.30 -26.17
N HIS A 220 2.84 6.59 -27.20
CA HIS A 220 1.45 6.14 -27.42
C HIS A 220 0.34 7.10 -26.91
N ALA A 221 0.20 8.20 -27.67
CA ALA A 221 -1.02 8.73 -28.27
C ALA A 221 -2.34 8.89 -27.47
N ILE A 222 -2.76 10.16 -27.43
CA ILE A 222 -4.13 10.72 -27.40
C ILE A 222 -4.93 10.53 -26.11
N VAL A 223 -4.86 11.53 -25.22
CA VAL A 223 -5.99 11.89 -24.34
C VAL A 223 -6.14 13.41 -24.35
N SER A 224 -7.37 13.82 -24.64
CA SER A 224 -7.86 15.19 -24.76
C SER A 224 -7.44 16.07 -23.58
N ILE A 225 -6.80 17.19 -23.88
CA ILE A 225 -6.57 18.29 -22.94
C ILE A 225 -7.92 18.97 -22.72
N CYS A 226 -8.60 18.64 -21.62
CA CYS A 226 -9.71 19.46 -21.14
C CYS A 226 -9.08 20.66 -20.42
N VAL A 227 -8.90 21.76 -21.15
CA VAL A 227 -8.64 23.08 -20.54
C VAL A 227 -9.90 23.44 -19.75
N CYS A 228 -9.81 23.52 -18.42
CA CYS A 228 -10.86 24.16 -17.62
C CYS A 228 -10.94 25.63 -18.04
N GLU A 229 -12.01 26.01 -18.71
CA GLU A 229 -12.41 27.41 -18.86
C GLU A 229 -12.68 27.99 -17.46
N THR A 230 -12.07 29.15 -17.21
CA THR A 230 -12.20 29.92 -15.98
C THR A 230 -13.62 30.47 -15.88
N VAL A 231 -14.37 30.03 -14.86
CA VAL A 231 -15.63 30.67 -14.47
C VAL A 231 -15.30 31.92 -13.66
N ASP A 232 -15.66 33.08 -14.19
CA ASP A 232 -15.58 34.38 -13.53
C ASP A 232 -16.43 34.39 -12.25
N LYS A 233 -15.82 34.80 -11.13
CA LYS A 233 -16.50 35.01 -9.85
C LYS A 233 -17.18 36.38 -9.82
N GLN A 234 -18.50 36.39 -9.70
CA GLN A 234 -19.22 37.49 -9.05
C GLN A 234 -20.19 36.94 -7.98
N ASN A 235 -20.13 37.62 -6.83
CA ASN A 235 -21.11 37.75 -5.74
C ASN A 235 -21.03 36.81 -4.53
N GLY A 236 -21.14 37.46 -3.35
CA GLY A 236 -21.89 36.95 -2.20
C GLY A 236 -21.08 36.39 -1.03
N LEU A 237 -20.88 37.19 0.02
CA LEU A 237 -20.40 36.73 1.34
C LEU A 237 -21.41 35.83 2.11
N SER A 238 -22.42 35.27 1.43
CA SER A 238 -23.40 34.31 1.97
C SER A 238 -23.11 32.83 1.65
N ASP A 239 -22.12 32.53 0.80
CA ASP A 239 -22.02 31.23 0.11
C ASP A 239 -21.00 30.23 0.69
N HIS A 240 -20.14 30.63 1.64
CA HIS A 240 -19.03 29.79 2.07
C HIS A 240 -19.44 28.56 2.91
N SER A 241 -20.51 28.67 3.72
CA SER A 241 -21.02 27.53 4.48
C SER A 241 -21.68 26.50 3.57
N ASP A 242 -22.52 26.95 2.65
CA ASP A 242 -23.25 26.08 1.71
C ASP A 242 -22.28 25.36 0.76
N ALA A 243 -21.24 26.05 0.29
CA ALA A 243 -20.19 25.44 -0.51
C ALA A 243 -19.37 24.38 0.26
N ARG A 244 -19.07 24.64 1.55
CA ARG A 244 -18.41 23.65 2.42
C ARG A 244 -19.31 22.43 2.62
N ASP A 245 -20.57 22.63 2.92
CA ASP A 245 -21.55 21.57 3.15
C ASP A 245 -21.74 20.72 1.90
N GLN A 246 -21.86 21.35 0.73
CA GLN A 246 -21.90 20.66 -0.56
C GLN A 246 -20.63 19.82 -0.80
N CYS A 247 -19.45 20.35 -0.47
CA CYS A 247 -18.19 19.60 -0.57
C CYS A 247 -18.19 18.35 0.33
N ILE A 248 -18.68 18.48 1.56
CA ILE A 248 -18.82 17.35 2.51
C ILE A 248 -19.83 16.32 1.99
N GLN A 249 -20.94 16.75 1.37
CA GLN A 249 -21.92 15.82 0.79
C GLN A 249 -21.36 15.05 -0.40
N LEU A 250 -20.55 15.69 -1.26
CA LEU A 250 -19.84 15.01 -2.33
C LEU A 250 -18.82 14.00 -1.78
N LEU A 251 -18.05 14.38 -0.74
CA LEU A 251 -17.14 13.47 -0.05
C LEU A 251 -17.88 12.24 0.50
N LYS A 252 -19.01 12.44 1.18
CA LYS A 252 -19.87 11.37 1.69
C LYS A 252 -20.41 10.48 0.59
N THR A 253 -20.76 11.05 -0.56
CA THR A 253 -21.27 10.30 -1.70
C THR A 253 -20.18 9.43 -2.34
N ALA A 254 -18.98 9.98 -2.55
CA ALA A 254 -17.82 9.22 -3.02
C ALA A 254 -17.45 8.09 -2.05
N CYS A 255 -17.41 8.34 -0.74
CA CYS A 255 -17.14 7.31 0.26
C CYS A 255 -18.19 6.18 0.25
N ARG A 256 -19.48 6.52 0.15
CA ARG A 256 -20.56 5.53 0.05
C ARG A 256 -20.44 4.70 -1.23
N ARG A 257 -20.09 5.32 -2.36
CA ARG A 257 -19.85 4.62 -3.62
C ARG A 257 -18.68 3.64 -3.49
N HIS A 258 -17.59 4.06 -2.87
CA HIS A 258 -16.43 3.21 -2.59
C HIS A 258 -16.82 2.00 -1.74
N GLN A 259 -17.51 2.21 -0.62
CA GLN A 259 -17.99 1.11 0.23
C GLN A 259 -18.90 0.14 -0.54
N TRP A 260 -19.77 0.65 -1.41
CA TRP A 260 -20.62 -0.20 -2.25
C TRP A 260 -19.78 -1.09 -3.17
N LEU A 261 -18.73 -0.54 -3.80
CA LEU A 261 -17.81 -1.29 -4.66
C LEU A 261 -17.00 -2.32 -3.87
N LEU A 262 -16.57 -1.96 -2.66
CA LEU A 262 -15.86 -2.86 -1.75
C LEU A 262 -16.70 -4.10 -1.46
N LEU A 263 -17.97 -3.92 -1.09
CA LEU A 263 -18.88 -5.04 -0.86
C LEU A 263 -19.10 -5.89 -2.11
N HIS A 264 -19.16 -5.29 -3.30
CA HIS A 264 -19.27 -6.03 -4.55
C HIS A 264 -18.03 -6.87 -4.83
N ALA A 265 -16.83 -6.30 -4.68
CA ALA A 265 -15.58 -7.03 -4.86
C ALA A 265 -15.44 -8.17 -3.84
N MET A 266 -15.72 -7.92 -2.55
CA MET A 266 -15.68 -8.93 -1.48
C MET A 266 -16.64 -10.09 -1.72
N THR A 267 -17.80 -9.82 -2.34
CA THR A 267 -18.82 -10.83 -2.66
C THR A 267 -18.67 -11.41 -4.07
N GLY A 268 -17.51 -11.26 -4.71
CA GLY A 268 -17.19 -11.88 -6.00
C GLY A 268 -17.96 -11.31 -7.19
N LYS A 269 -18.50 -10.09 -7.04
CA LYS A 269 -19.18 -9.33 -8.11
C LYS A 269 -18.26 -8.33 -8.80
N GLY A 270 -16.94 -8.43 -8.56
CA GLY A 270 -15.95 -7.70 -9.32
C GLY A 270 -15.84 -8.22 -10.75
N VAL A 271 -15.23 -7.43 -11.62
CA VAL A 271 -15.12 -7.73 -13.06
C VAL A 271 -13.74 -8.27 -13.43
N ASP A 272 -12.70 -7.82 -12.72
CA ASP A 272 -11.31 -8.07 -13.09
C ASP A 272 -10.94 -9.56 -13.05
N ARG A 273 -11.26 -10.30 -11.98
CA ARG A 273 -10.98 -11.75 -11.94
C ARG A 273 -11.86 -12.55 -12.91
N HIS A 274 -13.08 -12.10 -13.18
CA HIS A 274 -13.94 -12.72 -14.18
C HIS A 274 -13.35 -12.58 -15.59
N LEU A 275 -12.94 -11.37 -15.99
CA LEU A 275 -12.28 -11.14 -17.28
C LEU A 275 -10.96 -11.91 -17.40
N HIS A 276 -10.18 -11.96 -16.32
CA HIS A 276 -8.94 -12.74 -16.28
C HIS A 276 -9.21 -14.24 -16.49
N ALA A 277 -10.23 -14.79 -15.82
CA ALA A 277 -10.62 -16.18 -15.98
C ALA A 277 -11.10 -16.49 -17.41
N LEU A 278 -11.87 -15.59 -18.03
CA LEU A 278 -12.30 -15.72 -19.43
C LEU A 278 -11.11 -15.70 -20.39
N ASN A 279 -10.11 -14.85 -20.13
CA ASN A 279 -8.91 -14.79 -20.96
C ASN A 279 -8.12 -16.11 -20.88
N LEU A 280 -7.87 -16.60 -19.67
CA LEU A 280 -7.20 -17.88 -19.44
C LEU A 280 -7.99 -19.04 -20.07
N ALA A 281 -9.31 -19.08 -19.89
CA ALA A 281 -10.15 -20.14 -20.45
C ALA A 281 -10.13 -20.14 -21.98
N THR A 282 -10.12 -18.96 -22.61
CA THR A 282 -9.99 -18.82 -24.07
C THR A 282 -8.64 -19.34 -24.52
N GLN A 283 -7.56 -18.86 -23.91
CA GLN A 283 -6.20 -19.27 -24.24
C GLN A 283 -5.99 -20.78 -24.09
N LEU A 284 -6.55 -21.40 -23.05
CA LEU A 284 -6.47 -22.85 -22.84
C LEU A 284 -7.29 -23.67 -23.85
N ARG A 285 -8.39 -23.11 -24.39
CA ARG A 285 -9.27 -23.82 -25.34
C ARG A 285 -8.84 -23.66 -26.79
N THR A 286 -8.42 -22.46 -27.18
CA THR A 286 -8.10 -22.13 -28.57
C THR A 286 -6.61 -22.14 -28.86
N CYS A 287 -5.75 -22.15 -27.82
CA CYS A 287 -4.31 -21.88 -27.93
C CYS A 287 -4.01 -20.49 -28.52
N GLU A 288 -5.00 -19.60 -28.56
CA GLU A 288 -4.89 -18.23 -29.07
C GLU A 288 -5.22 -17.22 -27.99
N ARG A 289 -4.62 -16.02 -28.09
CA ARG A 289 -4.93 -14.90 -27.20
C ARG A 289 -6.15 -14.14 -27.70
N CYS A 290 -6.94 -13.61 -26.78
CA CYS A 290 -8.06 -12.73 -27.12
C CYS A 290 -7.61 -11.28 -27.02
N ASP A 291 -7.44 -10.61 -28.17
CA ASP A 291 -6.89 -9.24 -28.24
C ASP A 291 -7.64 -8.24 -27.35
N ILE A 292 -8.97 -8.34 -27.29
CA ILE A 292 -9.80 -7.45 -26.47
C ILE A 292 -9.54 -7.67 -24.98
N LEU A 293 -9.51 -8.93 -24.53
CA LEU A 293 -9.28 -9.27 -23.13
C LEU A 293 -7.84 -8.94 -22.72
N ASP A 294 -6.87 -9.22 -23.58
CA ASP A 294 -5.47 -8.85 -23.37
C ASP A 294 -5.32 -7.34 -23.23
N THR A 295 -5.94 -6.56 -24.11
CA THR A 295 -5.91 -5.10 -24.05
C THR A 295 -6.49 -4.59 -22.72
N VAL A 296 -7.66 -5.09 -22.32
CA VAL A 296 -8.34 -4.64 -21.08
C VAL A 296 -7.53 -5.02 -19.83
N LEU A 297 -6.94 -6.22 -19.79
CA LEU A 297 -6.16 -6.71 -18.65
C LEU A 297 -4.77 -6.07 -18.56
N GLN A 298 -4.24 -5.56 -19.68
CA GLN A 298 -2.94 -4.88 -19.75
C GLN A 298 -3.05 -3.36 -19.61
N LEU A 299 -4.25 -2.80 -19.35
CA LEU A 299 -4.40 -1.38 -19.06
C LEU A 299 -3.47 -0.98 -17.90
N PRO A 300 -2.67 0.09 -18.07
CA PRO A 300 -1.70 0.49 -17.06
C PRO A 300 -2.42 0.99 -15.81
N TRP A 301 -1.83 0.68 -14.65
CA TRP A 301 -2.28 1.21 -13.37
C TRP A 301 -1.32 2.30 -12.92
N ASP A 302 -1.87 3.46 -12.57
CA ASP A 302 -1.08 4.56 -12.01
C ASP A 302 -0.78 4.32 -10.53
N MET A 303 -1.70 3.66 -9.82
CA MET A 303 -1.56 3.33 -8.40
C MET A 303 -2.19 1.97 -8.09
N ALA A 304 -1.52 1.18 -7.26
CA ALA A 304 -2.09 -0.01 -6.64
C ALA A 304 -2.14 0.18 -5.13
N SER A 305 -3.24 -0.18 -4.50
CA SER A 305 -3.46 0.01 -3.08
C SER A 305 -3.94 -1.26 -2.36
N CYS A 306 -3.61 -1.39 -1.09
CA CYS A 306 -4.09 -2.48 -0.24
C CYS A 306 -4.30 -2.00 1.18
N ARG A 307 -5.54 -2.12 1.66
CA ARG A 307 -5.85 -1.89 3.07
C ARG A 307 -5.35 -3.06 3.92
N ILE A 308 -4.54 -2.73 4.92
CA ILE A 308 -4.05 -3.65 5.93
C ILE A 308 -4.98 -3.54 7.17
N PRO A 309 -5.64 -4.62 7.58
CA PRO A 309 -6.36 -4.66 8.84
C PRO A 309 -5.42 -4.34 9.99
N ALA A 310 -5.88 -3.51 10.93
CA ALA A 310 -5.17 -3.25 12.18
C ALA A 310 -6.22 -3.19 13.30
N THR A 311 -6.09 -4.10 14.27
CA THR A 311 -6.88 -4.07 15.51
C THR A 311 -6.18 -3.37 16.65
N ALA A 312 -4.86 -3.23 16.55
CA ALA A 312 -4.01 -2.59 17.55
C ALA A 312 -3.98 -1.05 17.37
N ASP A 313 -3.45 -0.35 18.39
CA ASP A 313 -3.20 1.09 18.30
C ASP A 313 -2.06 1.38 17.30
N ALA A 314 -1.85 2.65 16.92
CA ALA A 314 -0.81 2.99 15.94
C ALA A 314 0.64 2.73 16.39
N ASN A 315 0.89 2.62 17.70
CA ASN A 315 2.23 2.32 18.22
C ASN A 315 2.55 0.83 18.12
N THR A 316 1.51 -0.01 18.08
CA THR A 316 1.60 -1.46 18.13
C THR A 316 1.16 -2.13 16.83
N ALA A 317 0.50 -1.39 15.93
CA ALA A 317 0.02 -1.90 14.65
C ALA A 317 1.17 -2.23 13.68
N TRP A 318 1.03 -3.37 13.00
CA TRP A 318 1.96 -3.80 11.96
C TRP A 318 1.92 -2.87 10.74
N LEU A 319 3.09 -2.39 10.34
CA LEU A 319 3.31 -1.75 9.05
C LEU A 319 3.72 -2.80 8.03
N ILE A 320 2.83 -3.12 7.09
CA ILE A 320 3.15 -4.04 5.98
C ILE A 320 3.49 -3.22 4.75
N GLY A 321 4.75 -3.25 4.31
CA GLY A 321 5.14 -2.70 3.00
C GLY A 321 4.89 -3.71 1.88
N LEU A 322 4.49 -3.23 0.71
CA LEU A 322 4.38 -4.05 -0.50
C LEU A 322 5.51 -3.68 -1.47
N PRO A 323 6.07 -4.64 -2.23
CA PRO A 323 7.03 -4.32 -3.28
C PRO A 323 6.36 -3.49 -4.39
N PRO A 324 7.13 -2.67 -5.13
CA PRO A 324 6.58 -2.03 -6.33
C PRO A 324 6.19 -3.10 -7.35
N TYR A 325 4.94 -3.08 -7.80
CA TYR A 325 4.50 -3.94 -8.90
C TYR A 325 5.07 -3.44 -10.22
N GLN A 326 5.32 -4.37 -11.14
CA GLN A 326 5.84 -4.04 -12.46
C GLN A 326 4.88 -3.09 -13.20
N ASN A 327 5.41 -2.00 -13.75
CA ASN A 327 4.66 -0.96 -14.46
C ASN A 327 3.60 -0.24 -13.63
N ILE A 328 3.69 -0.27 -12.28
CA ILE A 328 2.84 0.52 -11.40
C ILE A 328 3.71 1.52 -10.63
N PRO A 329 3.61 2.83 -10.91
CA PRO A 329 4.46 3.84 -10.31
C PRO A 329 4.40 3.88 -8.77
N TYR A 330 3.21 3.72 -8.21
CA TYR A 330 2.99 3.79 -6.76
C TYR A 330 2.23 2.57 -6.27
N THR A 331 2.87 1.78 -5.40
CA THR A 331 2.22 0.71 -4.64
C THR A 331 2.07 1.16 -3.19
N ILE A 332 0.83 1.14 -2.69
CA ILE A 332 0.48 1.79 -1.43
C ILE A 332 -0.22 0.78 -0.53
N SER A 333 0.35 0.51 0.63
CA SER A 333 -0.38 -0.15 1.71
C SER A 333 -0.75 0.87 2.78
N TYR A 334 -1.90 0.71 3.40
CA TYR A 334 -2.34 1.61 4.46
C TYR A 334 -3.13 0.89 5.53
N SER A 335 -3.06 1.40 6.75
CA SER A 335 -3.88 0.96 7.86
C SER A 335 -4.56 2.15 8.55
N CYS A 336 -5.70 1.87 9.16
CA CYS A 336 -6.43 2.81 10.00
C CYS A 336 -6.55 2.18 11.40
N PRO A 337 -5.46 2.20 12.19
CA PRO A 337 -5.44 1.63 13.54
C PRO A 337 -6.50 2.29 14.43
N ASP A 338 -6.73 1.72 15.61
CA ASP A 338 -7.65 2.30 16.60
C ASP A 338 -6.99 3.46 17.36
N SER A 339 -6.58 4.48 16.62
CA SER A 339 -5.93 5.69 17.11
C SER A 339 -6.24 6.89 16.19
N ASP A 340 -5.70 8.05 16.57
CA ASP A 340 -5.81 9.29 15.79
C ASP A 340 -4.72 9.42 14.70
N GLU A 341 -4.29 8.29 14.13
CA GLU A 341 -3.28 8.24 13.08
C GLU A 341 -3.70 7.39 11.88
N PHE A 342 -3.32 7.83 10.68
CA PHE A 342 -3.27 6.98 9.49
C PHE A 342 -1.83 6.63 9.19
N ILE A 343 -1.58 5.36 8.84
CA ILE A 343 -0.24 4.88 8.50
C ILE A 343 -0.28 4.39 7.06
N LEU A 344 0.60 4.94 6.22
CA LEU A 344 0.72 4.59 4.81
C LEU A 344 2.17 4.21 4.51
N CYS A 345 2.35 3.18 3.70
CA CYS A 345 3.64 2.79 3.13
C CYS A 345 3.54 2.85 1.61
N VAL A 346 4.36 3.69 1.00
CA VAL A 346 4.43 3.90 -0.45
C VAL A 346 5.74 3.32 -0.96
N SER A 347 5.62 2.38 -1.88
CA SER A 347 6.72 1.76 -2.59
C SER A 347 6.67 2.12 -4.07
N SER A 348 7.82 2.38 -4.66
CA SER A 348 7.94 2.87 -6.03
C SER A 348 9.21 2.32 -6.70
N PRO A 349 9.19 1.99 -8.01
CA PRO A 349 10.38 1.56 -8.75
C PRO A 349 11.30 2.76 -9.04
N PRO A 350 12.54 2.81 -8.48
CA PRO A 350 13.43 3.98 -8.60
C PRO A 350 13.87 4.32 -10.03
N ARG A 351 13.77 3.35 -10.95
CA ARG A 351 14.06 3.54 -12.37
C ARG A 351 13.00 4.39 -13.07
N GLU A 352 11.75 4.29 -12.64
CA GLU A 352 10.63 5.01 -13.23
C GLU A 352 10.37 6.31 -12.45
N ILE A 353 10.40 6.25 -11.12
CA ILE A 353 10.12 7.37 -10.24
C ILE A 353 11.36 7.66 -9.38
N LYS A 354 11.99 8.80 -9.67
CA LYS A 354 13.17 9.26 -8.93
C LYS A 354 12.78 9.76 -7.54
N GLU A 355 13.72 9.69 -6.61
CA GLU A 355 13.52 10.10 -5.21
C GLU A 355 12.87 11.49 -5.01
N PRO A 356 13.27 12.56 -5.73
CA PRO A 356 12.59 13.86 -5.60
C PRO A 356 11.12 13.84 -6.03
N VAL A 357 10.77 13.00 -7.02
CA VAL A 357 9.38 12.84 -7.50
C VAL A 357 8.57 12.05 -6.47
N LEU A 358 9.13 10.97 -5.93
CA LEU A 358 8.51 10.21 -4.84
C LEU A 358 8.25 11.12 -3.64
N GLN A 359 9.24 11.90 -3.21
CA GLN A 359 9.08 12.84 -2.10
C GLN A 359 7.99 13.88 -2.39
N ALA A 360 7.96 14.46 -3.59
CA ALA A 360 6.90 15.38 -3.99
C ALA A 360 5.50 14.73 -3.97
N PHE A 361 5.38 13.44 -4.29
CA PHE A 361 4.13 12.71 -4.14
C PHE A 361 3.76 12.52 -2.66
N MET A 362 4.72 12.18 -1.79
CA MET A 362 4.50 12.09 -0.34
C MET A 362 4.03 13.41 0.26
N ASP A 363 4.58 14.55 -0.19
CA ASP A 363 4.19 15.88 0.26
C ASP A 363 2.75 16.21 -0.17
N ARG A 364 2.37 15.83 -1.40
CA ARG A 364 0.98 15.96 -1.89
C ARG A 364 0.02 15.05 -1.14
N LEU A 365 0.48 13.88 -0.72
CA LEU A 365 -0.29 12.94 0.08
C LEU A 365 -0.62 13.56 1.45
N GLN A 366 0.39 14.06 2.16
CA GLN A 366 0.18 14.79 3.41
C GLN A 366 -0.78 15.97 3.22
N GLN A 367 -0.55 16.80 2.19
CA GLN A 367 -1.42 17.93 1.87
C GLN A 367 -2.88 17.52 1.62
N ALA A 368 -3.11 16.40 0.92
CA ALA A 368 -4.44 15.88 0.65
C ALA A 368 -5.13 15.48 1.95
N PHE A 369 -4.44 14.73 2.83
CA PHE A 369 -4.96 14.37 4.14
C PHE A 369 -5.30 15.59 4.99
N ASP A 370 -4.38 16.54 5.13
CA ASP A 370 -4.60 17.76 5.92
C ASP A 370 -5.80 18.55 5.39
N SER A 371 -5.92 18.67 4.06
CA SER A 371 -7.04 19.34 3.42
C SER A 371 -8.37 18.66 3.71
N LEU A 372 -8.43 17.32 3.60
CA LEU A 372 -9.65 16.56 3.84
C LEU A 372 -10.02 16.52 5.32
N LEU A 373 -9.04 16.44 6.21
CA LEU A 373 -9.25 16.46 7.65
C LEU A 373 -9.78 17.81 8.11
N LEU A 374 -9.21 18.92 7.61
CA LEU A 374 -9.72 20.27 7.86
C LEU A 374 -11.15 20.47 7.32
N LEU A 375 -11.53 19.78 6.24
CA LEU A 375 -12.88 19.84 5.71
C LEU A 375 -13.92 19.23 6.67
N ILE A 376 -13.54 18.15 7.37
CA ILE A 376 -14.45 17.37 8.23
C ILE A 376 -14.32 17.69 9.72
N SER A 377 -13.27 18.41 10.14
CA SER A 377 -13.13 19.01 11.48
C SER A 377 -13.99 20.25 11.61
#